data_AF-A0A9D6HBN4-F1
#
_entry.id   AF-A0A9D6HBN4-F1
#
_cell.length_a   1.000
_cell.length_b   1.000
_cell.length_c   1.000
_cell.angle_alpha   90.00
_cell.angle_beta   90.00
_cell.angle_gamma   90.00
#
_symmetry.space_group_name_H-M   'P 1'
#
loop_
_entity.id
_entity.type
_entity.pdbx_description
1 polymer ?
#
loop_
_entity_poly.entity_id
_entity_poly.type
_entity_poly.pdbx_seq_one_letter_code
_entity_poly.pdbx_strand_id
1 'polypeptide(L)'
;MESAQSQRPLMVKVWLGLLGLTLIEVLLAYIHVGPLLMLSALMTFSVVKAVMIMAYFMHLKYDKPALTWMLAPALVACILILMAYLLPDGYLLLENRP
;
A
#
# COMPACT_ATOMS: atom_id res chain seq x y z
N MET A 1 13.94 19.41 -27.20
CA MET A 1 12.92 19.24 -26.15
C MET A 1 12.95 17.79 -25.62
N GLU A 2 14.15 17.20 -25.49
CA GLU A 2 14.32 15.75 -25.26
C GLU A 2 14.58 15.32 -23.80
N SER A 3 14.80 16.25 -22.87
CA SER A 3 15.11 15.88 -21.47
C SER A 3 13.91 15.36 -20.67
N ALA A 4 12.70 15.37 -21.23
CA ALA A 4 11.46 14.92 -20.56
C ALA A 4 11.10 13.44 -20.76
N GLN A 5 11.80 12.69 -21.64
CA GLN A 5 11.36 11.34 -21.99
C GLN A 5 11.83 10.24 -21.03
N SER A 6 12.91 10.46 -20.26
CA SER A 6 13.52 9.45 -19.39
C SER A 6 12.69 9.09 -18.14
N GLN A 7 11.71 9.93 -17.78
CA GLN A 7 10.84 9.77 -16.61
C GLN A 7 9.51 9.03 -16.91
N ARG A 8 9.11 8.99 -18.18
CA ARG A 8 7.84 8.41 -18.63
C ARG A 8 7.70 6.90 -18.44
N PRO A 9 8.70 6.05 -18.77
CA PRO A 9 8.51 4.59 -18.67
C PRO A 9 8.38 4.14 -17.22
N LEU A 10 9.05 4.86 -16.33
CA LEU A 10 9.03 4.65 -14.90
C LEU A 10 7.60 4.97 -14.35
N MET A 11 7.01 6.11 -14.72
CA MET A 11 5.67 6.52 -14.22
C MET A 11 4.60 5.55 -14.68
N VAL A 12 4.70 5.09 -15.92
CA VAL A 12 3.79 4.10 -16.50
C VAL A 12 3.91 2.76 -15.79
N LYS A 13 5.11 2.32 -15.38
CA LYS A 13 5.30 1.06 -14.65
C LYS A 13 4.62 1.07 -13.28
N VAL A 14 4.69 2.20 -12.56
CA VAL A 14 3.98 2.38 -11.28
C VAL A 14 2.49 2.45 -11.49
N TRP A 15 2.05 3.19 -12.51
CA TRP A 15 0.63 3.31 -12.83
C TRP A 15 0.02 1.94 -13.17
N LEU A 16 0.70 1.14 -14.00
CA LEU A 16 0.31 -0.25 -14.27
C LEU A 16 0.34 -1.13 -13.01
N GLY A 17 1.37 -0.97 -12.17
CA GLY A 17 1.48 -1.67 -10.90
C GLY A 17 0.30 -1.38 -9.98
N LEU A 18 -0.06 -0.11 -9.77
CA LEU A 18 -1.19 0.30 -8.92
C LEU A 18 -2.52 -0.19 -9.49
N LEU A 19 -2.68 -0.13 -10.81
CA LEU A 19 -3.89 -0.57 -11.50
C LEU A 19 -4.06 -2.09 -11.41
N GLY A 20 -2.98 -2.84 -11.66
CA GLY A 20 -2.95 -4.30 -11.55
C GLY A 20 -3.17 -4.77 -10.11
N LEU A 21 -2.55 -4.09 -9.13
CA LEU A 21 -2.89 -4.28 -7.73
C LEU A 21 -4.42 -4.10 -7.58
N THR A 22 -4.97 -2.92 -7.89
CA THR A 22 -6.39 -2.61 -7.58
C THR A 22 -7.37 -3.60 -8.21
N LEU A 23 -7.04 -4.15 -9.38
CA LEU A 23 -7.78 -5.25 -9.99
C LEU A 23 -7.79 -6.53 -9.14
N ILE A 24 -6.64 -6.96 -8.64
CA ILE A 24 -6.52 -8.15 -7.78
C ILE A 24 -7.34 -7.97 -6.50
N GLU A 25 -7.29 -6.79 -5.89
CA GLU A 25 -8.08 -6.44 -4.70
C GLU A 25 -9.59 -6.53 -4.96
N VAL A 26 -10.06 -5.93 -6.06
CA VAL A 26 -11.47 -5.98 -6.45
C VAL A 26 -11.93 -7.41 -6.73
N LEU A 27 -11.11 -8.22 -7.41
CA LEU A 27 -11.41 -9.63 -7.67
C LEU A 27 -11.49 -10.44 -6.36
N LEU A 28 -10.57 -10.19 -5.42
CA LEU A 28 -10.56 -10.86 -4.12
C LEU A 28 -11.77 -10.44 -3.27
N ALA A 29 -12.16 -9.16 -3.30
CA ALA A 29 -13.36 -8.66 -2.65
C ALA A 29 -14.64 -9.25 -3.27
N TYR A 30 -14.66 -9.47 -4.59
CA TYR A 30 -15.80 -10.05 -5.29
C TYR A 30 -16.09 -11.50 -4.86
N ILE A 31 -15.05 -12.24 -4.46
CA ILE A 31 -15.14 -13.62 -3.95
C ILE A 31 -15.83 -13.68 -2.56
N HIS A 32 -16.21 -12.53 -1.96
CA HIS A 32 -16.93 -12.46 -0.68
C HIS A 32 -16.20 -13.22 0.43
N VAL A 33 -14.91 -12.94 0.59
CA VAL A 33 -14.19 -13.33 1.80
C VAL A 33 -14.78 -12.58 3.00
N GLY A 34 -14.87 -13.24 4.14
CA GLY A 34 -15.54 -12.70 5.34
C GLY A 34 -15.09 -11.28 5.70
N PRO A 35 -15.94 -10.48 6.39
CA PRO A 35 -15.75 -9.04 6.56
C PRO A 35 -14.39 -8.63 7.17
N LEU A 36 -13.84 -9.46 8.05
CA LEU A 36 -12.49 -9.31 8.62
C LEU A 36 -11.38 -9.43 7.56
N LEU A 37 -11.54 -10.41 6.68
CA LEU A 37 -10.57 -10.71 5.63
C LEU A 37 -10.64 -9.66 4.53
N MET A 38 -11.82 -9.11 4.26
CA MET A 38 -12.00 -7.98 3.35
C MET A 38 -11.31 -6.72 3.90
N LEU A 39 -11.56 -6.33 5.15
CA LEU A 39 -10.95 -5.15 5.80
C LEU A 39 -9.43 -5.24 5.87
N SER A 40 -8.90 -6.41 6.25
CA SER A 40 -7.46 -6.65 6.28
C SER A 40 -6.83 -6.66 4.89
N ALA A 41 -7.51 -7.20 3.88
CA ALA A 41 -7.06 -7.13 2.49
C ALA A 41 -6.97 -5.68 2.00
N LEU A 42 -8.04 -4.88 2.14
CA LEU A 42 -8.09 -3.45 1.75
C LEU A 42 -6.96 -2.64 2.42
N MET A 43 -6.74 -2.83 3.71
CA MET A 43 -5.67 -2.15 4.46
C MET A 43 -4.28 -2.56 3.98
N THR A 44 -4.02 -3.87 3.83
CA THR A 44 -2.73 -4.36 3.34
C THR A 44 -2.44 -3.83 1.93
N PHE A 45 -3.48 -3.75 1.10
CA PHE A 45 -3.39 -3.22 -0.24
C PHE A 45 -3.00 -1.75 -0.30
N SER A 46 -3.56 -0.94 0.60
CA SER A 46 -3.20 0.47 0.76
C SER A 46 -1.72 0.64 1.13
N VAL A 47 -1.21 -0.20 2.03
CA VAL A 47 0.22 -0.22 2.41
C VAL A 47 1.10 -0.59 1.22
N VAL A 48 0.75 -1.63 0.45
CA VAL A 48 1.52 -2.05 -0.73
C VAL A 48 1.54 -0.95 -1.80
N LYS A 49 0.42 -0.25 -2.03
CA LYS A 49 0.38 0.93 -2.91
C LYS A 49 1.36 2.02 -2.44
N ALA A 50 1.40 2.31 -1.14
CA ALA A 50 2.32 3.28 -0.56
C ALA A 50 3.81 2.85 -0.69
N VAL A 51 4.12 1.57 -0.43
CA VAL A 51 5.45 1.01 -0.62
C VAL A 51 5.88 1.05 -2.10
N MET A 52 4.96 0.78 -3.03
CA MET A 52 5.27 0.81 -4.46
C MET A 52 5.55 2.23 -4.98
N ILE A 53 4.80 3.22 -4.50
CA ILE A 53 5.10 4.65 -4.75
C ILE A 53 6.46 5.01 -4.12
N MET A 54 6.76 4.48 -2.94
CA MET A 54 8.02 4.73 -2.24
C MET A 54 9.25 4.14 -2.93
N ALA A 55 9.20 2.86 -3.31
CA ALA A 55 10.25 2.19 -4.08
C ALA A 55 10.53 2.92 -5.39
N TYR A 56 9.49 3.51 -5.99
CA TYR A 56 9.61 4.34 -7.17
C TYR A 56 10.32 5.67 -6.93
N PHE A 57 9.97 6.39 -5.86
CA PHE A 57 10.72 7.57 -5.42
C PHE A 57 12.17 7.21 -5.09
N MET A 58 12.44 5.99 -4.60
CA MET A 58 13.77 5.50 -4.30
C MET A 58 14.63 5.31 -5.57
N HIS A 59 14.03 4.81 -6.66
CA HIS A 59 14.76 4.61 -7.92
C HIS A 59 15.04 5.92 -8.68
N LEU A 60 14.31 7.00 -8.37
CA LEU A 60 14.52 8.32 -8.98
C LEU A 60 15.42 9.27 -8.15
N LYS A 61 15.93 8.78 -7.01
CA LYS A 61 16.51 9.63 -5.96
C LYS A 61 17.77 9.01 -5.37
N TYR A 62 18.74 8.74 -6.23
CA TYR A 62 20.12 8.46 -5.82
C TYR A 62 20.82 9.66 -5.14
N ASP A 63 20.15 10.80 -4.93
CA ASP A 63 20.78 12.05 -4.46
C ASP A 63 20.35 12.56 -3.07
N LYS A 64 19.26 12.05 -2.46
CA LYS A 64 18.75 12.66 -1.20
C LYS A 64 18.34 11.60 -0.16
N PRO A 65 19.24 11.14 0.72
CA PRO A 65 18.91 10.17 1.77
C PRO A 65 17.85 10.65 2.78
N ALA A 66 17.67 11.97 2.92
CA ALA A 66 16.76 12.57 3.91
C ALA A 66 15.28 12.17 3.78
N LEU A 67 14.74 12.01 2.57
CA LEU A 67 13.32 11.67 2.40
C LEU A 67 13.05 10.19 2.68
N THR A 68 14.00 9.32 2.34
CA THR A 68 13.95 7.90 2.68
C THR A 68 13.96 7.71 4.19
N TRP A 69 14.81 8.48 4.88
CA TRP A 69 14.92 8.43 6.34
C TRP A 69 13.68 8.95 7.06
N MET A 70 12.92 9.88 6.48
CA MET A 70 11.63 10.33 7.03
C MET A 70 10.48 9.37 6.72
N LEU A 71 10.41 8.78 5.52
CA LEU A 71 9.27 7.92 5.16
C LEU A 71 9.42 6.45 5.59
N ALA A 72 10.64 5.91 5.72
CA ALA A 72 10.85 4.57 6.23
C ALA A 72 10.25 4.36 7.64
N PRO A 73 10.48 5.22 8.65
CA PRO A 73 9.86 5.07 9.96
C PRO A 73 8.35 5.32 9.89
N ALA A 74 7.86 6.18 9.01
CA ALA A 74 6.42 6.39 8.82
C ALA A 74 5.72 5.12 8.30
N LEU A 75 6.34 4.39 7.37
CA LEU A 75 5.84 3.11 6.86
C LEU A 75 5.86 2.01 7.93
N VAL A 76 6.97 1.89 8.66
CA VAL A 76 7.09 0.91 9.75
C VAL A 76 6.07 1.22 10.86
N ALA A 77 5.94 2.48 11.25
CA ALA A 77 4.93 2.91 12.21
C ALA A 77 3.51 2.63 11.72
N CYS A 78 3.22 2.89 10.44
CA CYS A 78 1.90 2.58 9.86
C CYS A 78 1.59 1.08 9.93
N ILE A 79 2.54 0.20 9.58
CA ILE A 79 2.38 -1.25 9.69
C ILE A 79 2.17 -1.68 11.15
N LEU A 80 2.95 -1.12 12.08
CA LEU A 80 2.83 -1.44 13.50
C LEU A 80 1.49 -0.98 14.09
N ILE A 81 1.02 0.22 13.72
CA ILE A 81 -0.28 0.74 14.14
C ILE A 81 -1.41 -0.11 13.56
N LEU A 82 -1.32 -0.51 12.29
CA LEU A 82 -2.31 -1.40 11.67
C LEU A 82 -2.34 -2.77 12.35
N MET A 83 -1.18 -3.37 12.66
CA MET A 83 -1.13 -4.62 13.42
C MET A 83 -1.72 -4.44 14.83
N ALA A 84 -1.44 -3.32 15.49
CA ALA A 84 -1.90 -3.06 16.84
C ALA A 84 -3.40 -2.72 16.94
N TYR A 85 -4.02 -2.12 15.91
CA TYR A 85 -5.44 -1.76 15.90
C TYR A 85 -6.33 -2.82 15.21
N LEU A 86 -5.89 -3.38 14.09
CA LEU A 86 -6.74 -4.25 13.28
C LEU A 86 -7.04 -5.59 13.94
N LEU A 87 -6.09 -6.18 14.69
CA LEU A 87 -6.33 -7.39 15.47
C LEU A 87 -7.37 -7.17 16.59
N PRO A 88 -7.30 -6.07 17.37
CA PRO A 88 -8.29 -5.82 18.40
C PRO A 88 -9.68 -5.46 17.91
N ASP A 89 -9.79 -4.52 16.96
CA ASP A 89 -11.08 -4.10 16.41
C ASP A 89 -11.80 -5.26 15.69
N GLY A 90 -11.01 -6.16 15.10
CA GLY A 90 -11.53 -7.36 14.47
C GLY A 90 -12.14 -8.37 15.45
N TYR A 91 -11.49 -8.61 16.59
CA TYR A 91 -12.06 -9.51 17.61
C TYR A 91 -13.29 -8.88 18.29
N LEU A 92 -13.26 -7.57 18.54
CA LEU A 92 -14.35 -6.84 19.19
C LEU A 92 -15.65 -6.87 18.36
N LEU A 93 -15.55 -6.83 17.03
CA LEU A 93 -16.70 -6.95 16.14
C LEU A 93 -17.29 -8.37 16.04
N LEU A 94 -16.52 -9.42 16.35
CA LEU A 94 -17.04 -10.80 16.43
C LEU A 94 -17.67 -11.09 17.80
N GLU A 95 -17.10 -10.54 18.87
CA GLU A 95 -17.61 -10.69 20.25
C GLU A 95 -18.97 -9.99 20.42
N ASN A 96 -19.19 -8.84 19.78
CA ASN A 96 -20.40 -8.02 19.97
C ASN A 96 -21.50 -8.26 18.91
N ARG A 97 -21.43 -9.38 18.17
CA ARG A 97 -22.51 -9.86 17.30
C ARG A 97 -23.56 -10.56 18.20
N PRO A 98 -24.81 -10.07 18.29
CA PRO A 98 -25.87 -10.75 19.03
C PRO A 98 -26.26 -12.09 18.39
#